data_AF-A0A0D2EQN7-F1
#
_entry.id   AF-A0A0D2EQN7-F1
#
_cell.length_a   1.000
_cell.length_b   1.000
_cell.length_c   1.000
_cell.angle_alpha   90.00
_cell.angle_beta   90.00
_cell.angle_gamma   90.00
#
_symmetry.space_group_name_H-M   'P 1'
#
loop_
_entity.id
_entity.type
_entity.pdbx_description
1 polymer ?
#
loop_
_entity_poly.entity_id
_entity_poly.type
_entity_poly.pdbx_seq_one_letter_code
_entity_poly.pdbx_strand_id
1 'polypeptide(L)'
;MRLQKYGQALKLLQMQLDNGETRLQPESLCSALILNSAAVVDEDLHSHHHYLSHADGATAILRAFGPERINSRFELQMFYAHLPTLVFKSLLLTTKCFIDTPDWRTLEQKIPDSWSVDRFEAGILHTYARLPAFIHSLRTPRATSGSEFGEDSLLSALSLKEDLFSLNDRVNDFLKDTDMVLECPPLWTSSERGPSTYHLFKDIRLAEALSIFWRALIVVTNGLRQLRMATPADEEIAMGAALRLSCLLSTFRPGSRLDRCSLASICAWLGLLARRP
;
A
#
# COMPACT_ATOMS: atom_id res chain seq x y z
N MET A 1 -11.05 -30.13 -2.51
CA MET A 1 -11.79 -29.46 -3.61
C MET A 1 -11.19 -28.11 -4.01
N ARG A 2 -10.78 -27.23 -3.09
CA ARG A 2 -10.25 -25.89 -3.41
C ARG A 2 -8.89 -25.90 -4.13
N LEU A 3 -7.94 -26.69 -3.64
CA LEU A 3 -6.60 -26.85 -4.26
C LEU A 3 -6.67 -27.35 -5.72
N GLN A 4 -7.60 -28.24 -6.02
CA GLN A 4 -7.80 -28.77 -7.38
C GLN A 4 -8.28 -27.67 -8.35
N LYS A 5 -9.23 -26.82 -7.91
CA LYS A 5 -9.69 -25.67 -8.71
C LYS A 5 -8.58 -24.64 -8.90
N TYR A 6 -7.77 -24.40 -7.86
CA TYR A 6 -6.61 -23.52 -7.94
C TYR A 6 -5.58 -24.02 -8.96
N GLY A 7 -5.19 -25.30 -8.89
CA GLY A 7 -4.29 -25.90 -9.86
C GLY A 7 -4.84 -25.90 -11.29
N GLN A 8 -6.15 -26.13 -11.46
CA GLN A 8 -6.81 -26.02 -12.76
C GLN A 8 -6.76 -24.59 -13.31
N ALA A 9 -7.03 -23.59 -12.46
CA ALA A 9 -6.98 -22.18 -12.86
C ALA A 9 -5.54 -21.75 -13.24
N LEU A 10 -4.51 -22.20 -12.50
CA LEU A 10 -3.12 -21.99 -12.87
C LEU A 10 -2.78 -22.59 -14.23
N LYS A 11 -3.23 -23.83 -14.50
CA LYS A 11 -3.01 -24.48 -15.80
C LYS A 11 -3.68 -23.71 -16.94
N LEU A 12 -4.91 -23.23 -16.73
CA LEU A 12 -5.63 -22.44 -17.72
C LEU A 12 -4.95 -21.10 -17.98
N LEU A 13 -4.49 -20.41 -16.93
CA LEU A 13 -3.72 -19.18 -17.06
C LEU A 13 -2.43 -19.44 -17.84
N GLN A 14 -1.70 -20.52 -17.54
CA GLN A 14 -0.49 -20.88 -18.29
C GLN A 14 -0.80 -21.10 -19.78
N MET A 15 -1.86 -21.84 -20.11
CA MET A 15 -2.30 -22.02 -21.51
C MET A 15 -2.64 -20.70 -22.20
N GLN A 16 -3.28 -19.76 -21.49
CA GLN A 16 -3.57 -18.42 -22.02
C GLN A 16 -2.30 -17.58 -22.23
N LEU A 17 -1.31 -17.71 -21.34
CA LEU A 17 -0.02 -17.03 -21.46
C LEU A 17 0.86 -17.65 -22.56
N ASP A 18 0.68 -18.92 -22.90
CA ASP A 18 1.41 -19.56 -24.00
C ASP A 18 0.86 -19.18 -25.38
N ASN A 19 -0.37 -18.66 -25.43
CA ASN A 19 -0.98 -18.14 -26.66
C ASN A 19 -0.69 -16.63 -26.82
N GLY A 20 0.01 -16.27 -27.89
CA GLY A 20 0.42 -14.88 -28.20
C GLY A 20 -0.75 -13.89 -28.34
N GLU A 21 -1.93 -14.35 -28.75
CA GLU A 21 -3.12 -13.49 -28.93
C GLU A 21 -3.79 -13.15 -27.59
N THR A 22 -3.76 -14.07 -26.63
CA THR A 22 -4.46 -13.93 -25.34
C THR A 22 -3.55 -13.52 -24.18
N ARG A 23 -2.22 -13.67 -24.33
CA ARG A 23 -1.23 -13.39 -23.27
C ARG A 23 -1.39 -12.01 -22.64
N LEU A 24 -1.69 -10.99 -23.45
CA LEU A 24 -1.77 -9.58 -23.03
C LEU A 24 -3.21 -9.05 -23.00
N GLN A 25 -4.19 -9.93 -22.80
CA GLN A 25 -5.57 -9.51 -22.58
C GLN A 25 -5.81 -9.16 -21.10
N PRO A 26 -6.71 -8.22 -20.79
CA PRO A 26 -7.04 -7.84 -19.41
C PRO A 26 -7.45 -9.02 -18.54
N GLU A 27 -8.09 -10.03 -19.11
CA GLU A 27 -8.54 -11.26 -18.43
C GLU A 27 -7.37 -12.12 -17.94
N SER A 28 -6.26 -12.15 -18.68
CA SER A 28 -5.04 -12.87 -18.31
C SER A 28 -4.39 -12.19 -17.09
N LEU A 29 -4.32 -10.86 -17.09
CA LEU A 29 -3.88 -10.09 -15.93
C LEU A 29 -4.83 -10.30 -14.75
N CYS A 30 -6.14 -10.16 -14.95
CA CYS A 30 -7.16 -10.35 -13.91
C CYS A 30 -7.02 -11.71 -13.23
N SER A 31 -6.86 -12.76 -14.04
CA SER A 31 -6.72 -14.13 -13.55
C SER A 31 -5.45 -14.30 -12.71
N ALA A 32 -4.33 -13.71 -13.12
CA ALA A 32 -3.10 -13.69 -12.33
C ALA A 32 -3.26 -12.96 -10.99
N LEU A 33 -3.96 -11.81 -10.99
CA LEU A 33 -4.23 -11.02 -9.79
C LEU A 33 -5.15 -11.77 -8.81
N ILE A 34 -6.22 -12.39 -9.31
CA ILE A 34 -7.15 -13.18 -8.50
C ILE A 34 -6.43 -14.38 -7.87
N LEU A 35 -5.59 -15.09 -8.64
CA LEU A 35 -4.82 -16.22 -8.12
C LEU A 35 -3.83 -15.78 -7.04
N ASN A 36 -3.15 -14.64 -7.23
CA ASN A 36 -2.29 -14.07 -6.21
C ASN A 36 -3.08 -13.72 -4.93
N SER A 37 -4.25 -13.10 -5.05
CA SER A 37 -5.12 -12.80 -3.89
C SER A 37 -5.64 -14.08 -3.22
N ALA A 38 -5.94 -15.14 -3.98
CA ALA A 38 -6.35 -16.42 -3.43
C ALA A 38 -5.25 -17.09 -2.59
N ALA A 39 -3.99 -16.98 -3.02
CA ALA A 39 -2.84 -17.49 -2.26
C ALA A 39 -2.62 -16.74 -0.91
N VAL A 40 -3.09 -15.49 -0.81
CA VAL A 40 -3.04 -14.71 0.42
C VAL A 40 -4.17 -15.13 1.39
N VAL A 41 -5.38 -15.30 0.88
CA VAL A 41 -6.60 -15.47 1.69
C VAL A 41 -6.85 -16.93 2.10
N ASP A 42 -6.34 -17.90 1.35
CA ASP A 42 -6.53 -19.32 1.64
C ASP A 42 -5.39 -19.86 2.52
N GLU A 43 -5.70 -20.24 3.76
CA GLU A 43 -4.74 -20.77 4.74
C GLU A 43 -4.03 -22.03 4.21
N ASP A 44 -4.69 -22.84 3.37
CA ASP A 44 -4.11 -24.05 2.78
C ASP A 44 -3.09 -23.71 1.67
N LEU A 45 -3.18 -22.52 1.08
CA LEU A 45 -2.26 -22.00 0.06
C LEU A 45 -1.20 -21.06 0.66
N HIS A 46 -1.40 -20.64 1.91
CA HIS A 46 -0.64 -19.59 2.55
C HIS A 46 0.74 -20.09 3.01
N SER A 47 1.69 -20.17 2.08
CA SER A 47 3.12 -20.19 2.40
C SER A 47 3.79 -18.91 1.89
N HIS A 48 4.70 -18.35 2.68
CA HIS A 48 5.44 -17.15 2.31
C HIS A 48 6.16 -17.30 0.96
N HIS A 49 6.65 -18.51 0.66
CA HIS A 49 7.31 -18.82 -0.61
C HIS A 49 6.33 -18.86 -1.79
N HIS A 50 5.11 -19.37 -1.59
CA HIS A 50 4.09 -19.40 -2.64
C HIS A 50 3.55 -17.99 -2.94
N TYR A 51 3.31 -17.19 -1.90
CA TYR A 51 2.87 -15.80 -2.07
C TYR A 51 3.83 -14.99 -2.95
N LEU A 52 5.13 -14.99 -2.63
CA LEU A 52 6.11 -14.23 -3.41
C LEU A 52 6.21 -14.72 -4.86
N SER A 53 6.13 -16.04 -5.07
CA SER A 53 6.14 -16.62 -6.42
C SER A 53 4.93 -16.18 -7.25
N HIS A 54 3.74 -16.13 -6.65
CA HIS A 54 2.52 -15.66 -7.32
C HIS A 54 2.56 -14.15 -7.56
N ALA A 55 3.06 -13.38 -6.60
CA ALA A 55 3.28 -11.95 -6.75
C ALA A 55 4.32 -11.65 -7.85
N ASP A 56 5.37 -12.47 -8.00
CA ASP A 56 6.33 -12.41 -9.10
C ASP A 56 5.66 -12.63 -10.46
N GLY A 57 4.86 -13.69 -10.59
CA GLY A 57 4.11 -13.97 -11.82
C GLY A 57 3.15 -12.84 -12.20
N ALA A 58 2.34 -12.36 -11.24
CA ALA A 58 1.45 -11.23 -11.44
C ALA A 58 2.20 -9.94 -11.81
N THR A 59 3.33 -9.67 -11.15
CA THR A 59 4.20 -8.51 -11.47
C THR A 59 4.75 -8.61 -12.89
N ALA A 60 5.21 -9.80 -13.31
CA ALA A 60 5.78 -10.00 -14.64
C ALA A 60 4.73 -9.78 -15.74
N ILE A 61 3.52 -10.30 -15.54
CA ILE A 61 2.40 -10.10 -16.46
C ILE A 61 2.00 -8.63 -16.52
N LEU A 62 1.89 -7.95 -15.37
CA LEU A 62 1.56 -6.53 -15.32
C LEU A 62 2.61 -5.67 -16.04
N ARG A 63 3.91 -5.96 -15.85
CA ARG A 63 4.99 -5.27 -16.57
C ARG A 63 4.93 -5.50 -18.07
N ALA A 64 4.61 -6.71 -18.51
CA ALA A 64 4.44 -7.03 -19.92
C ALA A 64 3.18 -6.40 -20.51
N PHE A 65 2.14 -6.19 -19.69
CA PHE A 65 0.92 -5.49 -20.07
C PHE A 65 1.17 -4.00 -20.27
N GLY A 66 1.99 -3.38 -19.41
CA GLY A 66 2.42 -1.98 -19.57
C GLY A 66 1.35 -0.95 -19.21
N PRO A 67 1.75 0.29 -18.82
CA PRO A 67 0.82 1.35 -18.45
C PRO A 67 0.02 1.89 -19.66
N GLU A 68 0.55 1.76 -20.87
CA GLU A 68 -0.08 2.21 -22.10
C GLU A 68 -1.35 1.42 -22.45
N ARG A 69 -1.47 0.17 -21.98
CA ARG A 69 -2.64 -0.68 -22.23
C ARG A 69 -3.76 -0.49 -21.23
N ILE A 70 -3.50 0.14 -20.08
CA ILE A 70 -4.49 0.42 -19.04
C ILE A 70 -5.34 1.61 -19.49
N ASN A 71 -6.48 1.36 -20.14
CA ASN A 71 -7.31 2.40 -20.77
C ASN A 71 -8.80 2.32 -20.38
N SER A 72 -9.21 1.28 -19.68
CA SER A 72 -10.56 1.09 -19.18
C SER A 72 -10.63 1.23 -17.66
N ARG A 73 -11.86 1.46 -17.16
CA ARG A 73 -12.14 1.42 -15.71
C ARG A 73 -11.68 0.10 -15.09
N PHE A 74 -11.95 -1.01 -15.76
CA PHE A 74 -11.63 -2.35 -15.26
C PHE A 74 -10.12 -2.53 -15.06
N GLU A 75 -9.32 -2.13 -16.04
CA GLU A 75 -7.86 -2.23 -15.96
C GLU A 75 -7.28 -1.30 -14.87
N LEU A 76 -7.79 -0.08 -14.75
CA LEU A 76 -7.37 0.84 -13.68
C LEU A 76 -7.68 0.27 -12.30
N GLN A 77 -8.87 -0.30 -12.10
CA GLN A 77 -9.25 -0.91 -10.83
C GLN A 77 -8.40 -2.13 -10.50
N MET A 78 -8.10 -2.98 -11.49
CA MET A 78 -7.17 -4.10 -11.32
C MET A 78 -5.78 -3.63 -10.90
N PHE A 79 -5.27 -2.58 -11.55
CA PHE A 79 -3.98 -1.99 -11.25
C PHE A 79 -3.91 -1.48 -9.81
N TYR A 80 -4.84 -0.61 -9.40
CA TYR A 80 -4.83 0.00 -8.07
C TYR A 80 -5.11 -1.02 -6.95
N ALA A 81 -5.99 -2.01 -7.20
CA ALA A 81 -6.21 -3.09 -6.24
C ALA A 81 -4.95 -3.95 -6.00
N HIS A 82 -4.06 -4.06 -6.99
CA HIS A 82 -2.82 -4.83 -6.85
C HIS A 82 -1.63 -3.99 -6.35
N LEU A 83 -1.66 -2.68 -6.50
CA LEU A 83 -0.56 -1.78 -6.17
C LEU A 83 -0.02 -1.97 -4.74
N PRO A 84 -0.85 -2.08 -3.67
CA PRO A 84 -0.36 -2.36 -2.32
C PRO A 84 0.52 -3.62 -2.22
N THR A 85 0.19 -4.68 -2.97
CA THR A 85 0.97 -5.93 -3.02
C THR A 85 2.34 -5.69 -3.65
N LEU A 86 2.42 -4.90 -4.72
CA LEU A 86 3.68 -4.57 -5.38
C LEU A 86 4.61 -3.78 -4.45
N VAL A 87 4.07 -2.81 -3.71
CA VAL A 87 4.84 -2.02 -2.74
C VAL A 87 5.31 -2.91 -1.60
N PHE A 88 4.42 -3.73 -1.02
CA PHE A 88 4.75 -4.66 0.05
C PHE A 88 5.90 -5.60 -0.35
N LYS A 89 5.82 -6.17 -1.55
CA LYS A 89 6.89 -7.01 -2.11
C LYS A 89 8.20 -6.24 -2.24
N SER A 90 8.17 -5.02 -2.81
CA SER A 90 9.37 -4.18 -2.93
C SER A 90 10.02 -3.87 -1.58
N LEU A 91 9.23 -3.65 -0.54
CA LEU A 91 9.73 -3.42 0.82
C LEU A 91 10.38 -4.67 1.42
N LEU A 92 9.73 -5.83 1.26
CA LEU A 92 10.24 -7.09 1.76
C LEU A 92 11.58 -7.45 1.11
N LEU A 93 11.68 -7.24 -0.21
CA LEU A 93 12.88 -7.50 -1.00
C LEU A 93 13.90 -6.36 -0.95
N THR A 94 13.59 -5.25 -0.27
CA THR A 94 14.43 -4.04 -0.23
C THR A 94 14.81 -3.50 -1.62
N THR A 95 13.87 -3.56 -2.56
CA THR A 95 14.04 -3.09 -3.95
C THR A 95 13.17 -1.88 -4.22
N LYS A 96 13.53 -1.08 -5.25
CA LYS A 96 12.66 0.01 -5.72
C LYS A 96 11.36 -0.57 -6.29
N CYS A 97 10.24 0.14 -6.09
CA CYS A 97 9.00 -0.22 -6.76
C CYS A 97 9.03 0.31 -8.20
N PHE A 98 8.78 -0.54 -9.18
CA PHE A 98 8.76 -0.11 -10.58
C PHE A 98 7.58 0.82 -10.91
N ILE A 99 6.53 0.80 -10.08
CA ILE A 99 5.40 1.74 -10.17
C ILE A 99 5.85 3.18 -9.94
N ASP A 100 6.98 3.37 -9.27
CA ASP A 100 7.54 4.70 -9.03
C ASP A 100 8.22 5.32 -10.26
N THR A 101 8.09 4.71 -11.44
CA THR A 101 8.63 5.25 -12.69
C THR A 101 7.62 6.19 -13.38
N PRO A 102 8.09 7.18 -14.16
CA PRO A 102 7.21 8.19 -14.76
C PRO A 102 6.02 7.60 -15.52
N ASP A 103 6.24 6.57 -16.33
CA ASP A 103 5.20 5.96 -17.17
C ASP A 103 4.01 5.46 -16.35
N TRP A 104 4.27 4.88 -15.17
CA TRP A 104 3.24 4.35 -14.29
C TRP A 104 2.55 5.42 -13.46
N ARG A 105 3.26 6.49 -13.07
CA ARG A 105 2.67 7.62 -12.32
C ARG A 105 1.61 8.36 -13.14
N THR A 106 1.76 8.42 -14.47
CA THR A 106 0.77 9.08 -15.35
C THR A 106 -0.62 8.43 -15.35
N LEU A 107 -0.74 7.17 -14.86
CA LEU A 107 -2.03 6.48 -14.81
C LEU A 107 -3.08 7.19 -13.94
N GLU A 108 -2.65 7.97 -12.94
CA GLU A 108 -3.56 8.77 -12.12
C GLU A 108 -4.34 9.80 -12.97
N GLN A 109 -3.73 10.30 -14.04
CA GLN A 109 -4.35 11.27 -14.96
C GLN A 109 -5.48 10.63 -15.78
N LYS A 110 -5.48 9.29 -15.92
CA LYS A 110 -6.55 8.55 -16.62
C LYS A 110 -7.81 8.37 -15.77
N ILE A 111 -7.74 8.67 -14.47
CA ILE A 111 -8.92 8.62 -13.58
C ILE A 111 -9.77 9.86 -13.84
N PRO A 112 -11.09 9.75 -14.10
CA PRO A 112 -11.96 10.91 -14.24
C PRO A 112 -12.16 11.67 -12.91
N ASP A 113 -12.35 13.00 -12.96
CA ASP A 113 -12.59 13.83 -11.77
C ASP A 113 -13.83 13.43 -10.96
N SER A 114 -14.83 12.87 -11.64
CA SER A 114 -16.03 12.32 -10.99
C SER A 114 -15.74 11.17 -10.02
N TRP A 115 -14.56 10.56 -10.08
CA TRP A 115 -14.17 9.44 -9.22
C TRP A 115 -13.25 9.93 -8.10
N SER A 116 -13.78 10.79 -7.24
CA SER A 116 -13.02 11.51 -6.21
C SER A 116 -12.29 10.57 -5.25
N VAL A 117 -12.91 9.46 -4.84
CA VAL A 117 -12.31 8.43 -3.97
C VAL A 117 -11.21 7.69 -4.72
N ASP A 118 -11.47 7.23 -5.94
CA ASP A 118 -10.46 6.50 -6.73
C ASP A 118 -9.23 7.37 -7.04
N ARG A 119 -9.42 8.66 -7.35
CA ARG A 119 -8.32 9.61 -7.56
C ARG A 119 -7.51 9.81 -6.27
N PHE A 120 -8.19 9.93 -5.14
CA PHE A 120 -7.51 10.10 -3.86
C PHE A 120 -6.71 8.87 -3.45
N GLU A 121 -7.31 7.68 -3.58
CA GLU A 121 -6.66 6.39 -3.36
C GLU A 121 -5.43 6.25 -4.26
N ALA A 122 -5.57 6.56 -5.56
CA ALA A 122 -4.47 6.54 -6.51
C ALA A 122 -3.28 7.43 -6.10
N GLY A 123 -3.56 8.66 -5.67
CA GLY A 123 -2.54 9.58 -5.17
C GLY A 123 -1.79 8.98 -3.97
N ILE A 124 -2.52 8.47 -2.97
CA ILE A 124 -1.91 7.79 -1.80
C ILE A 124 -1.05 6.61 -2.24
N LEU A 125 -1.56 5.77 -3.14
CA LEU A 125 -0.86 4.56 -3.58
C LEU A 125 0.41 4.86 -4.38
N HIS A 126 0.40 5.89 -5.23
CA HIS A 126 1.60 6.35 -5.93
C HIS A 126 2.63 6.94 -4.97
N THR A 127 2.21 7.73 -3.99
CA THR A 127 3.11 8.20 -2.92
C THR A 127 3.66 7.03 -2.11
N TYR A 128 2.84 6.02 -1.82
CA TYR A 128 3.24 4.81 -1.11
C TYR A 128 4.27 3.98 -1.90
N ALA A 129 4.19 3.96 -3.23
CA ALA A 129 5.16 3.27 -4.09
C ALA A 129 6.60 3.82 -4.02
N ARG A 130 6.77 5.06 -3.54
CA ARG A 130 8.08 5.69 -3.29
C ARG A 130 8.75 5.20 -2.00
N LEU A 131 7.97 4.65 -1.07
CA LEU A 131 8.42 4.26 0.26
C LEU A 131 9.55 3.22 0.29
N PRO A 132 9.59 2.20 -0.60
CA PRO A 132 10.70 1.25 -0.65
C PRO A 132 12.04 1.91 -0.96
N ALA A 133 12.07 2.88 -1.90
CA ALA A 133 13.28 3.61 -2.24
C ALA A 133 13.77 4.48 -1.07
N PHE A 134 12.83 5.15 -0.39
CA PHE A 134 13.12 5.91 0.82
C PHE A 134 13.74 5.02 1.92
N ILE A 135 13.11 3.91 2.26
CA ILE A 135 13.63 3.00 3.30
C ILE A 135 14.98 2.40 2.90
N HIS A 136 15.17 2.08 1.62
CA HIS A 136 16.47 1.63 1.12
C HIS A 136 17.55 2.68 1.37
N SER A 137 17.28 3.96 1.07
CA SER A 137 18.22 5.07 1.31
C SER A 137 18.57 5.28 2.79
N LEU A 138 17.63 4.98 3.71
CA LEU A 138 17.91 5.04 5.16
C LEU A 138 18.83 3.92 5.65
N ARG A 139 18.80 2.76 4.96
CA ARG A 139 19.53 1.55 5.36
C ARG A 139 20.91 1.43 4.71
N THR A 140 21.15 2.12 3.60
CA THR A 140 22.46 2.09 2.95
C THR A 140 23.53 2.61 3.92
N PRO A 141 24.58 1.81 4.23
CA PRO A 141 25.60 2.19 5.18
C PRO A 141 26.23 3.52 4.78
N ARG A 142 26.32 4.45 5.74
CA ARG A 142 27.07 5.69 5.55
C ARG A 142 28.52 5.29 5.30
N ALA A 143 29.05 5.60 4.12
CA ALA A 143 30.47 5.39 3.86
C ALA A 143 31.26 6.09 4.97
N THR A 144 32.20 5.36 5.57
CA THR A 144 33.03 5.76 6.72
C THR A 144 33.85 7.03 6.50
N SER A 145 33.80 7.61 5.31
CA SER A 145 34.44 8.86 4.92
C SER A 145 33.43 10.01 4.88
N GLY A 146 32.84 10.40 6.02
CA GLY A 146 32.13 11.68 6.17
C GLY A 146 31.04 12.03 5.13
N SER A 147 30.57 11.05 4.35
CA SER A 147 29.63 11.30 3.26
C SER A 147 28.28 11.58 3.88
N GLU A 148 27.89 12.85 3.79
CA GLU A 148 26.52 13.32 3.96
C GLU A 148 25.58 12.39 3.18
N PHE A 149 24.34 12.25 3.69
CA PHE A 149 23.28 11.56 2.95
C PHE A 149 23.24 12.15 1.55
N GLY A 150 23.34 11.32 0.50
CA GLY A 150 23.46 11.83 -0.87
C GLY A 150 22.35 12.85 -1.15
N GLU A 151 22.72 14.00 -1.68
CA GLU A 151 21.81 15.14 -1.91
C GLU A 151 20.53 14.70 -2.63
N ASP A 152 20.65 13.84 -3.63
CA ASP A 152 19.52 13.25 -4.35
C ASP A 152 18.57 12.44 -3.46
N SER A 153 19.10 11.72 -2.48
CA SER A 153 18.31 10.96 -1.52
C SER A 153 17.60 11.90 -0.54
N LEU A 154 18.26 12.99 -0.10
CA LEU A 154 17.66 14.01 0.77
C LEU A 154 16.48 14.68 0.05
N LEU A 155 16.71 15.14 -1.18
CA LEU A 155 15.68 15.74 -2.02
C LEU A 155 14.51 14.78 -2.26
N SER A 156 14.80 13.51 -2.52
CA SER A 156 13.76 12.49 -2.68
C SER A 156 12.93 12.26 -1.41
N ALA A 157 13.56 12.30 -0.23
CA ALA A 157 12.89 12.17 1.06
C ALA A 157 12.01 13.38 1.40
N LEU A 158 12.51 14.59 1.13
CA LEU A 158 11.76 15.83 1.32
C LEU A 158 10.57 15.92 0.36
N SER A 159 10.77 15.59 -0.91
CA SER A 159 9.67 15.54 -1.88
C SER A 159 8.62 14.48 -1.49
N LEU A 160 9.01 13.34 -0.92
CA LEU A 160 8.06 12.34 -0.43
C LEU A 160 7.24 12.87 0.74
N LYS A 161 7.88 13.62 1.64
CA LYS A 161 7.20 14.31 2.74
C LYS A 161 6.19 15.32 2.20
N GLU A 162 6.60 16.19 1.29
CA GLU A 162 5.72 17.23 0.71
C GLU A 162 4.48 16.62 0.06
N ASP A 163 4.66 15.57 -0.74
CA ASP A 163 3.54 14.84 -1.37
C ASP A 163 2.58 14.28 -0.31
N LEU A 164 3.09 13.59 0.72
CA LEU A 164 2.24 13.08 1.81
C LEU A 164 1.51 14.20 2.55
N PHE A 165 2.18 15.31 2.84
CA PHE A 165 1.57 16.39 3.59
C PHE A 165 0.50 17.12 2.75
N SER A 166 0.70 17.22 1.43
CA SER A 166 -0.32 17.77 0.52
C SER A 166 -1.61 16.94 0.50
N LEU A 167 -1.53 15.63 0.76
CA LEU A 167 -2.70 14.75 0.85
C LEU A 167 -3.46 14.90 2.18
N ASN A 168 -2.86 15.50 3.21
CA ASN A 168 -3.44 15.58 4.54
C ASN A 168 -4.71 16.44 4.60
N ASP A 169 -4.79 17.51 3.81
CA ASP A 169 -5.99 18.35 3.76
C ASP A 169 -7.18 17.54 3.23
N ARG A 170 -6.95 16.78 2.15
CA ARG A 170 -7.97 15.92 1.55
C ARG A 170 -8.36 14.75 2.45
N VAL A 171 -7.43 14.20 3.24
CA VAL A 171 -7.75 13.25 4.32
C VAL A 171 -8.73 13.88 5.30
N ASN A 172 -8.48 15.10 5.75
CA ASN A 172 -9.35 15.78 6.71
C ASN A 172 -10.71 16.12 6.10
N ASP A 173 -10.79 16.42 4.80
CA ASP A 173 -12.07 16.61 4.10
C ASP A 173 -12.91 15.34 4.08
N PHE A 174 -12.31 14.18 3.75
CA PHE A 174 -13.01 12.89 3.81
C PHE A 174 -13.47 12.51 5.21
N LEU A 175 -12.69 12.84 6.25
CA LEU A 175 -13.07 12.56 7.63
C LEU A 175 -14.26 13.43 8.09
N LYS A 176 -14.41 14.64 7.54
CA LYS A 176 -15.55 15.54 7.82
C LYS A 176 -16.80 15.19 7.03
N ASP A 177 -16.66 14.42 5.95
CA ASP A 177 -17.78 13.99 5.12
C ASP A 177 -18.59 12.91 5.84
N THR A 178 -19.70 13.32 6.46
CA THR A 178 -20.61 12.43 7.19
C THR A 178 -21.31 11.39 6.31
N ASP A 179 -21.33 11.61 4.99
CA ASP A 179 -21.84 10.62 4.05
C ASP A 179 -20.86 9.47 3.85
N MET A 180 -19.57 9.69 4.10
CA MET A 180 -18.51 8.68 3.92
C MET A 180 -18.01 8.11 5.24
N VAL A 181 -17.92 8.94 6.28
CA VAL A 181 -17.31 8.61 7.57
C VAL A 181 -18.25 9.03 8.70
N LEU A 182 -18.59 8.07 9.56
CA LEU A 182 -19.35 8.32 10.77
C LEU A 182 -18.42 8.30 11.98
N GLU A 183 -18.30 9.43 12.68
CA GLU A 183 -17.66 9.48 13.98
C GLU A 183 -18.56 8.83 15.03
N CYS A 184 -17.98 7.92 15.82
CA CYS A 184 -18.65 7.16 16.85
C CYS A 184 -17.98 7.40 18.21
N PRO A 185 -18.76 7.42 19.30
CA PRO A 185 -18.21 7.46 20.65
C PRO A 185 -17.34 6.22 20.91
N PRO A 186 -16.48 6.27 21.94
CA PRO A 186 -15.57 5.17 22.23
C PRO A 186 -16.34 3.88 22.51
N LEU A 187 -15.97 2.80 21.79
CA LEU A 187 -16.57 1.47 21.97
C LEU A 187 -16.34 0.89 23.37
N TRP A 188 -15.37 1.43 24.12
CA TRP A 188 -14.98 0.97 25.45
C TRP A 188 -15.00 2.15 26.42
N THR A 189 -15.89 2.09 27.41
CA THR A 189 -16.02 3.12 28.46
C THR A 189 -15.04 2.91 29.63
N SER A 190 -14.25 1.83 29.64
CA SER A 190 -13.56 1.34 30.84
C SER A 190 -12.03 1.25 30.75
N SER A 191 -11.34 1.98 29.87
CA SER A 191 -9.89 2.12 30.00
C SER A 191 -9.39 3.49 29.52
N GLU A 192 -8.58 4.14 30.36
CA GLU A 192 -7.96 5.46 30.14
C GLU A 192 -6.98 5.52 28.95
N ARG A 193 -6.93 4.51 28.08
CA ARG A 193 -5.97 4.39 26.97
C ARG A 193 -6.62 4.00 25.64
N GLY A 194 -7.93 4.19 25.50
CA GLY A 194 -8.62 4.07 24.21
C GLY A 194 -8.65 5.41 23.47
N PRO A 195 -8.71 5.42 22.14
CA PRO A 195 -8.98 6.64 21.40
C PRO A 195 -10.36 7.21 21.77
N SER A 196 -10.45 8.54 21.84
CA SER A 196 -11.67 9.26 22.22
C SER A 196 -12.79 9.18 21.18
N THR A 197 -12.47 8.80 19.93
CA THR A 197 -13.38 8.78 18.78
C THR A 197 -13.02 7.64 17.84
N TYR A 198 -14.03 6.92 17.35
CA TYR A 198 -13.88 5.89 16.31
C TYR A 198 -14.48 6.38 15.00
N HIS A 199 -13.94 5.92 13.88
CA HIS A 199 -14.48 6.24 12.56
C HIS A 199 -15.02 4.96 11.93
N LEU A 200 -16.30 4.98 11.55
CA LEU A 200 -16.92 3.95 10.73
C LEU A 200 -16.95 4.42 9.28
N PHE A 201 -16.34 3.66 8.39
CA PHE A 201 -16.26 3.97 6.97
C PHE A 201 -17.34 3.22 6.20
N LYS A 202 -18.08 3.93 5.33
CA LYS A 202 -19.05 3.29 4.43
C LYS A 202 -18.39 2.65 3.21
N ASP A 203 -17.21 3.13 2.81
CA ASP A 203 -16.40 2.56 1.73
C ASP A 203 -15.12 1.94 2.31
N ILE A 204 -14.94 0.63 2.07
CA ILE A 204 -13.76 -0.13 2.51
C ILE A 204 -12.47 0.35 1.81
N ARG A 205 -12.54 0.81 0.56
CA ARG A 205 -11.37 1.31 -0.19
C ARG A 205 -10.87 2.62 0.40
N LEU A 206 -11.79 3.50 0.79
CA LEU A 206 -11.43 4.74 1.50
C LEU A 206 -10.76 4.42 2.84
N ALA A 207 -11.30 3.48 3.62
CA ALA A 207 -10.69 3.05 4.88
C ALA A 207 -9.28 2.49 4.69
N GLU A 208 -9.08 1.67 3.65
CA GLU A 208 -7.78 1.11 3.30
C GLU A 208 -6.78 2.18 2.83
N ALA A 209 -7.21 3.09 1.95
CA ALA A 209 -6.39 4.21 1.49
C ALA A 209 -5.91 5.08 2.66
N LEU A 210 -6.81 5.46 3.58
CA LEU A 210 -6.46 6.23 4.77
C LEU A 210 -5.51 5.48 5.70
N SER A 211 -5.70 4.17 5.85
CA SER A 211 -4.78 3.29 6.59
C SER A 211 -3.38 3.32 5.99
N ILE A 212 -3.26 3.20 4.65
CA ILE A 212 -1.99 3.27 3.93
C ILE A 212 -1.35 4.64 4.11
N PHE A 213 -2.12 5.72 3.99
CA PHE A 213 -1.67 7.09 4.21
C PHE A 213 -1.06 7.26 5.61
N TRP A 214 -1.78 6.89 6.67
CA TRP A 214 -1.28 7.02 8.04
C TRP A 214 -0.03 6.18 8.28
N ARG A 215 0.04 4.97 7.72
CA ARG A 215 1.26 4.14 7.78
C ARG A 215 2.43 4.82 7.10
N ALA A 216 2.24 5.35 5.88
CA ALA A 216 3.29 6.05 5.14
C ALA A 216 3.79 7.27 5.91
N LEU A 217 2.88 8.07 6.49
CA LEU A 217 3.19 9.24 7.28
C LEU A 217 4.04 8.90 8.52
N ILE A 218 3.68 7.84 9.25
CA ILE A 218 4.45 7.35 10.41
C ILE A 218 5.85 6.90 9.98
N VAL A 219 5.97 6.15 8.89
CA VAL A 219 7.26 5.63 8.40
C VAL A 219 8.16 6.76 7.93
N VAL A 220 7.64 7.68 7.11
CA VAL A 220 8.40 8.82 6.58
C VAL A 220 8.86 9.74 7.70
N THR A 221 7.97 10.09 8.63
CA THR A 221 8.33 10.94 9.77
C THR A 221 9.40 10.29 10.65
N ASN A 222 9.28 8.99 10.93
CA ASN A 222 10.30 8.26 11.67
C ASN A 222 11.65 8.21 10.94
N GLY A 223 11.63 8.05 9.63
CA GLY A 223 12.84 8.10 8.81
C GLY A 223 13.50 9.48 8.82
N LEU A 224 12.72 10.54 8.65
CA LEU A 224 13.21 11.92 8.76
C LEU A 224 13.77 12.23 10.15
N ARG A 225 13.17 11.69 11.21
CA ARG A 225 13.71 11.79 12.57
C ARG A 225 15.09 11.13 12.70
N GLN A 226 15.32 9.98 12.07
CA GLN A 226 16.65 9.34 12.02
C GLN A 226 17.68 10.20 11.26
N LEU A 227 17.21 10.97 10.28
CA LEU A 227 18.01 11.96 9.55
C LEU A 227 18.13 13.31 10.27
N ARG A 228 17.46 13.50 11.41
CA ARG A 228 17.36 14.78 12.15
C ARG A 228 16.73 15.92 11.32
N MET A 229 15.80 15.56 10.46
CA MET A 229 15.08 16.47 9.56
C MET A 229 13.59 16.62 9.91
N ALA A 230 13.08 15.83 10.86
CA ALA A 230 11.71 15.95 11.32
C ALA A 230 11.54 17.24 12.15
N THR A 231 10.46 17.97 11.86
CA THR A 231 10.02 19.13 12.65
C THR A 231 9.02 18.69 13.73
N PRO A 232 8.82 19.48 14.80
CA PRO A 232 7.81 19.17 15.81
C PRO A 232 6.40 18.98 15.24
N ALA A 233 6.04 19.76 14.21
CA ALA A 233 4.75 19.63 13.52
C ALA A 233 4.62 18.28 12.79
N ASP A 234 5.70 17.77 12.21
CA ASP A 234 5.69 16.45 11.56
C ASP A 234 5.41 15.34 12.59
N GLU A 235 6.02 15.44 13.76
CA GLU A 235 5.84 14.48 14.85
C GLU A 235 4.41 14.50 15.41
N GLU A 236 3.81 15.68 15.55
CA GLU A 236 2.41 15.84 15.97
C GLU A 236 1.46 15.18 14.98
N ILE A 237 1.64 15.45 13.69
CA ILE A 237 0.85 14.86 12.60
C ILE A 237 1.00 13.33 12.58
N ALA A 238 2.23 12.81 12.71
CA ALA A 238 2.49 11.37 12.77
C ALA A 238 1.88 10.71 14.02
N MET A 239 1.89 11.40 15.16
CA MET A 239 1.23 10.93 16.38
C MET A 239 -0.29 10.83 16.19
N GLY A 240 -0.91 11.86 15.60
CA GLY A 240 -2.32 11.84 15.24
C GLY A 240 -2.67 10.69 14.29
N ALA A 241 -1.82 10.44 13.29
CA ALA A 241 -1.95 9.30 12.38
C ALA A 241 -1.85 7.95 13.10
N ALA A 242 -0.93 7.80 14.05
CA ALA A 242 -0.80 6.58 14.85
C ALA A 242 -2.05 6.29 15.71
N LEU A 243 -2.63 7.33 16.32
CA LEU A 243 -3.88 7.22 17.06
C LEU A 243 -5.02 6.79 16.14
N ARG A 244 -5.20 7.45 14.98
CA ARG A 244 -6.24 7.10 14.00
C ARG A 244 -6.11 5.68 13.46
N LEU A 245 -4.88 5.25 13.17
CA LEU A 245 -4.61 3.88 12.72
C LEU A 245 -4.97 2.86 13.80
N SER A 246 -4.65 3.14 15.08
CA SER A 246 -5.05 2.30 16.21
C SER A 246 -6.58 2.21 16.36
N CYS A 247 -7.30 3.32 16.15
CA CYS A 247 -8.77 3.33 16.10
C CYS A 247 -9.28 2.39 15.00
N LEU A 248 -8.76 2.55 13.78
CA LEU A 248 -9.20 1.78 12.63
C LEU A 248 -9.01 0.29 12.88
N LEU A 249 -7.85 -0.11 13.38
CA LEU A 249 -7.54 -1.52 13.66
C LEU A 249 -8.42 -2.11 14.77
N SER A 250 -8.77 -1.33 15.78
CA SER A 250 -9.64 -1.80 16.86
C SER A 250 -11.12 -1.93 16.48
N THR A 251 -11.55 -1.39 15.33
CA THR A 251 -12.88 -1.67 14.77
C THR A 251 -12.97 -3.02 14.05
N PHE A 252 -11.85 -3.61 13.62
CA PHE A 252 -11.83 -4.94 13.03
C PHE A 252 -11.95 -5.99 14.15
N ARG A 253 -13.01 -6.81 14.10
CA ARG A 253 -13.21 -7.88 15.10
C ARG A 253 -12.06 -8.89 15.04
N PRO A 254 -11.47 -9.28 16.19
CA PRO A 254 -10.53 -10.38 16.26
C PRO A 254 -11.20 -11.66 15.72
N GLY A 255 -10.69 -12.18 14.61
CA GLY A 255 -11.19 -13.39 13.95
C GLY A 255 -11.68 -13.23 12.51
N SER A 256 -11.73 -11.99 11.98
CA SER A 256 -12.00 -11.79 10.55
C SER A 256 -10.75 -12.09 9.70
N ARG A 257 -10.91 -12.66 8.49
CA ARG A 257 -9.77 -13.03 7.62
C ARG A 257 -8.96 -11.82 7.13
N LEU A 258 -9.60 -10.64 7.02
CA LEU A 258 -8.97 -9.36 6.69
C LEU A 258 -7.98 -8.88 7.76
N ASP A 259 -8.23 -9.25 9.02
CA ASP A 259 -7.45 -8.87 10.19
C ASP A 259 -6.00 -9.39 10.09
N ARG A 260 -5.83 -10.63 9.60
CA ARG A 260 -4.50 -11.27 9.56
C ARG A 260 -3.57 -10.68 8.52
N CYS A 261 -4.07 -10.25 7.35
CA CYS A 261 -3.23 -9.67 6.31
C CYS A 261 -2.83 -8.23 6.63
N SER A 262 -3.76 -7.44 7.18
CA SER A 262 -3.49 -6.06 7.62
C SER A 262 -2.53 -6.05 8.82
N LEU A 263 -2.73 -6.92 9.82
CA LEU A 263 -1.86 -7.04 10.99
C LEU A 263 -0.49 -7.67 10.65
N ALA A 264 -0.41 -8.65 9.76
CA ALA A 264 0.88 -9.18 9.30
C ALA A 264 1.69 -8.12 8.53
N SER A 265 1.03 -7.30 7.71
CA SER A 265 1.64 -6.12 7.10
C SER A 265 2.16 -5.17 8.18
N ILE A 266 1.34 -4.78 9.16
CA ILE A 266 1.72 -3.87 10.25
C ILE A 266 2.86 -4.42 11.13
N CYS A 267 2.85 -5.69 11.48
CA CYS A 267 3.92 -6.34 12.25
C CYS A 267 5.22 -6.43 11.44
N ALA A 268 5.14 -6.69 10.12
CA ALA A 268 6.28 -6.60 9.24
C ALA A 268 6.82 -5.16 9.15
N TRP A 269 5.94 -4.16 9.12
CA TRP A 269 6.29 -2.72 9.13
C TRP A 269 6.97 -2.28 10.42
N LEU A 270 6.42 -2.65 11.57
CA LEU A 270 7.03 -2.39 12.88
C LEU A 270 8.36 -3.13 13.04
N GLY A 271 8.46 -4.36 12.53
CA GLY A 271 9.72 -5.12 12.48
C GLY A 271 10.77 -4.49 11.56
N LEU A 272 10.37 -3.88 10.45
CA LEU A 272 11.24 -3.15 9.52
C LEU A 272 11.79 -1.84 10.13
N LEU A 273 11.04 -1.20 11.03
CA LEU A 273 11.46 0.01 11.77
C LEU A 273 12.22 -0.29 13.06
N ALA A 274 11.94 -1.42 13.72
CA ALA A 274 12.56 -1.83 14.98
C ALA A 274 13.95 -2.44 14.81
N ARG A 275 14.29 -2.91 13.61
CA ARG A 275 15.68 -3.30 13.27
C ARG A 275 16.52 -2.03 13.13
N ARG A 276 17.09 -1.58 14.25
CA ARG A 276 18.24 -0.67 14.23
C ARG A 276 19.38 -1.34 13.43
N PRO A 277 20.20 -0.58 12.68
CA PRO A 277 21.49 -1.08 12.23
C PRO A 277 22.35 -1.51 13.42
#